data_AF-A0A9N9LUR7-F1
#
_entry.id   AF-A0A9N9LUR7-F1
#
_cell.length_a   1.000
_cell.length_b   1.000
_cell.length_c   1.000
_cell.angle_alpha   90.00
_cell.angle_beta   90.00
_cell.angle_gamma   90.00
#
_symmetry.space_group_name_H-M   'P 1'
#
loop_
_entity.id
_entity.type
_entity.pdbx_description
1 polymer ?
#
loop_
_entity_poly.entity_id
_entity_poly.type
_entity_poly.pdbx_seq_one_letter_code
_entity_poly.pdbx_strand_id
1 'polypeptide(L)'
;MQFSSALVLAFASLSVAAPSVVRPTSSFVARTLLARALGPVATYNEISISGGVGGDAEAEALAKLPVGTDFAAVSKEDITFLQAVNGMCNDAEILAFNPAIEAATGPEKEAVACGKTKNKVLKLTATMLSLQALQAQGEDVSEKMAVETKKLANNIATDKANAGKPCTKLEFATATNEARKTTKDKKPVDGAAEGAKPKEDGAAEGAKPKEDGAAEGAKPKEDGAKDSKKADKETKKADKEAKKAAKETKKEE
;
A
#
# COMPACT_ATOMS: atom_id res chain seq x y z
N MET A 1 -7.47 12.65 77.91
CA MET A 1 -8.81 13.18 77.61
C MET A 1 -9.30 12.46 76.37
N GLN A 2 -10.40 11.73 76.52
CA GLN A 2 -11.07 10.99 75.45
C GLN A 2 -11.91 12.00 74.66
N PHE A 3 -11.88 11.95 73.32
CA PHE A 3 -12.94 12.53 72.51
C PHE A 3 -13.45 11.49 71.53
N SER A 4 -14.70 11.11 71.79
CA SER A 4 -15.56 10.24 71.00
C SER A 4 -16.23 11.00 69.85
N SER A 5 -16.43 10.28 68.75
CA SER A 5 -17.61 10.26 67.88
C SER A 5 -18.10 11.55 67.22
N ALA A 6 -18.08 11.57 65.88
CA ALA A 6 -19.32 11.72 65.10
C ALA A 6 -19.14 11.24 63.65
N LEU A 7 -19.98 10.28 63.32
CA LEU A 7 -20.25 9.68 62.02
C LEU A 7 -21.13 10.63 61.18
N VAL A 8 -20.74 10.92 59.94
CA VAL A 8 -21.67 11.34 58.87
C VAL A 8 -21.26 10.62 57.59
N LEU A 9 -21.95 9.52 57.32
CA LEU A 9 -21.81 8.70 56.12
C LEU A 9 -22.85 9.20 55.10
N ALA A 10 -22.43 10.12 54.23
CA ALA A 10 -23.25 10.60 53.12
C ALA A 10 -22.96 9.75 51.87
N PHE A 11 -23.78 8.73 51.64
CA PHE A 11 -23.81 8.00 50.36
C PHE A 11 -24.54 8.87 49.31
N ALA A 12 -23.77 9.63 48.53
CA ALA A 12 -24.27 10.26 47.32
C ALA A 12 -24.35 9.20 46.22
N SER A 13 -25.57 8.77 45.88
CA SER A 13 -25.83 7.94 44.71
C SER A 13 -25.56 8.76 43.44
N LEU A 14 -24.36 8.62 42.87
CA LEU A 14 -24.02 9.15 41.57
C LEU A 14 -24.70 8.28 40.50
N SER A 15 -25.86 8.71 39.98
CA SER A 15 -26.42 8.16 38.77
C SER A 15 -25.46 8.40 37.61
N VAL A 16 -24.71 7.37 37.23
CA VAL A 16 -24.02 7.31 35.94
C VAL A 16 -25.10 7.25 34.86
N ALA A 17 -25.46 8.40 34.30
CA ALA A 17 -26.13 8.47 33.02
C ALA A 17 -25.15 7.96 31.97
N ALA A 18 -25.28 6.69 31.58
CA ALA A 18 -24.56 6.16 30.44
C ALA A 18 -24.97 6.98 29.21
N PRO A 19 -24.03 7.58 28.45
CA PRO A 19 -24.37 8.15 27.17
C PRO A 19 -24.84 7.00 26.29
N SER A 20 -26.12 7.04 25.91
CA SER A 20 -26.67 6.22 24.84
C SER A 20 -25.86 6.51 23.59
N VAL A 21 -24.90 5.63 23.29
CA VAL A 21 -24.22 5.59 21.99
C VAL A 21 -25.30 5.20 20.98
N VAL A 22 -26.01 6.20 20.47
CA VAL A 22 -26.68 6.08 19.18
C VAL A 22 -25.56 5.89 18.18
N ARG A 23 -25.21 4.62 17.89
CA ARG A 23 -24.39 4.29 16.74
C ARG A 23 -25.17 4.78 15.54
N PRO A 24 -24.70 5.84 14.85
CA PRO A 24 -25.42 6.24 13.67
C PRO A 24 -25.23 5.12 12.65
N THR A 25 -26.34 4.57 12.15
CA THR A 25 -26.40 3.80 10.88
C THR A 25 -26.00 4.66 9.66
N SER A 26 -25.48 5.86 9.91
CA SER A 26 -25.09 6.92 8.98
C SER A 26 -23.74 6.68 8.32
N SER A 27 -23.05 5.55 8.52
CA SER A 27 -21.78 5.29 7.83
C SER A 27 -21.98 5.19 6.31
N PHE A 28 -23.11 4.62 5.87
CA PHE A 28 -23.45 4.59 4.44
C PHE A 28 -23.80 5.99 3.94
N VAL A 29 -24.74 6.68 4.60
CA VAL A 29 -25.18 8.03 4.21
C VAL A 29 -24.03 9.05 4.23
N ALA A 30 -23.15 9.03 5.23
CA ALA A 30 -21.99 9.91 5.32
C ALA A 30 -20.95 9.61 4.22
N ARG A 31 -20.77 8.33 3.84
CA ARG A 31 -19.89 7.93 2.73
C ARG A 31 -20.50 8.25 1.37
N THR A 32 -21.80 8.04 1.16
CA THR A 32 -22.52 8.48 -0.05
C THR A 32 -22.52 10.01 -0.18
N LEU A 33 -22.63 10.73 0.94
CA LEU A 33 -22.48 12.18 0.96
C LEU A 33 -21.03 12.60 0.66
N LEU A 34 -20.02 11.85 1.11
CA LEU A 34 -18.62 12.10 0.75
C LEU A 34 -18.37 11.84 -0.76
N ALA A 35 -18.86 10.74 -1.33
CA ALA A 35 -18.82 10.49 -2.77
C ALA A 35 -19.51 11.61 -3.56
N ARG A 36 -20.66 12.08 -3.07
CA ARG A 36 -21.43 13.18 -3.68
C ARG A 36 -20.77 14.55 -3.48
N ALA A 37 -20.09 14.79 -2.36
CA ALA A 37 -19.38 16.02 -2.04
C ALA A 37 -18.03 16.13 -2.76
N LEU A 38 -17.36 15.00 -3.00
CA LEU A 38 -16.19 14.91 -3.87
C LEU A 38 -16.56 15.03 -5.36
N GLY A 39 -17.85 14.89 -5.69
CA GLY A 39 -18.37 15.00 -7.05
C GLY A 39 -17.87 13.89 -7.98
N PRO A 40 -18.27 13.92 -9.27
CA PRO A 40 -17.82 12.93 -10.26
C PRO A 40 -16.31 13.02 -10.61
N VAL A 41 -15.56 13.97 -10.03
CA VAL A 41 -14.16 14.25 -10.37
C VAL A 41 -13.38 14.66 -9.12
N ALA A 42 -13.20 13.76 -8.16
CA ALA A 42 -12.19 13.98 -7.13
C ALA A 42 -10.81 14.00 -7.81
N THR A 43 -10.04 15.08 -7.62
CA THR A 43 -8.68 15.17 -8.13
C THR A 43 -7.74 14.33 -7.28
N TYR A 44 -6.61 13.90 -7.85
CA TYR A 44 -5.57 13.21 -7.07
C TYR A 44 -5.20 13.98 -5.79
N ASN A 45 -5.06 15.30 -5.86
CA ASN A 45 -4.66 16.13 -4.72
C ASN A 45 -5.66 16.15 -3.56
N GLU A 46 -6.95 15.95 -3.85
CA GLU A 46 -8.02 15.90 -2.85
C GLU A 46 -8.08 14.52 -2.16
N ILE A 47 -7.88 13.45 -2.94
CA ILE A 47 -7.94 12.08 -2.41
C ILE A 47 -6.61 11.59 -1.83
N SER A 48 -5.49 12.22 -2.19
CA SER A 48 -4.16 11.74 -1.83
C SER A 48 -3.97 11.69 -0.32
N ILE A 49 -3.32 10.61 0.12
CA ILE A 49 -2.88 10.37 1.49
C ILE A 49 -1.35 10.39 1.62
N SER A 50 -0.64 10.90 0.60
CA SER A 50 0.82 10.79 0.53
C SER A 50 1.59 11.66 1.53
N GLY A 51 0.95 12.65 2.16
CA GLY A 51 1.55 13.52 3.15
C GLY A 51 1.48 13.01 4.59
N GLY A 52 2.01 13.82 5.51
CA GLY A 52 1.90 13.59 6.96
C GLY A 52 3.00 12.69 7.50
N VAL A 53 2.62 11.69 8.30
CA VAL A 53 3.53 10.66 8.81
C VAL A 53 3.12 9.27 8.30
N GLY A 54 4.08 8.36 8.27
CA GLY A 54 3.83 6.96 7.93
C GLY A 54 3.19 6.22 9.09
N GLY A 55 2.60 5.06 8.79
CA GLY A 55 2.13 4.08 9.76
C GLY A 55 0.62 3.85 9.84
N ASP A 56 -0.18 4.72 9.22
CA ASP A 56 -1.64 4.66 9.25
C ASP A 56 -2.30 4.75 7.85
N ALA A 57 -1.54 4.46 6.79
CA ALA A 57 -2.00 4.68 5.41
C ALA A 57 -3.25 3.86 5.04
N GLU A 58 -3.45 2.68 5.64
CA GLU A 58 -4.64 1.86 5.41
C GLU A 58 -5.91 2.55 5.92
N ALA A 59 -5.86 3.08 7.16
CA ALA A 59 -6.98 3.78 7.76
C ALA A 59 -7.28 5.09 7.01
N GLU A 60 -6.23 5.85 6.64
CA GLU A 60 -6.37 7.05 5.83
C GLU A 60 -7.01 6.74 4.46
N ALA A 61 -6.59 5.66 3.79
CA ALA A 61 -7.18 5.23 2.53
C ALA A 61 -8.68 4.89 2.69
N LEU A 62 -9.04 4.11 3.70
CA LEU A 62 -10.43 3.73 3.97
C LEU A 62 -11.32 4.92 4.37
N ALA A 63 -10.73 5.98 4.90
CA ALA A 63 -11.43 7.23 5.21
C ALA A 63 -11.67 8.09 3.95
N LYS A 64 -10.76 8.03 2.96
CA LYS A 64 -10.87 8.75 1.67
C LYS A 64 -11.75 8.06 0.64
N LEU A 65 -11.91 6.73 0.74
CA LEU A 65 -12.66 5.93 -0.23
C LEU A 65 -14.11 5.71 0.23
N PRO A 66 -15.12 6.17 -0.53
CA PRO A 66 -16.49 6.30 -0.05
C PRO A 66 -17.34 5.01 -0.21
N VAL A 67 -16.77 3.83 0.03
CA VAL A 67 -17.54 2.57 -0.05
C VAL A 67 -17.94 2.05 1.32
N GLY A 68 -19.19 1.61 1.44
CA GLY A 68 -19.70 0.94 2.64
C GLY A 68 -19.18 -0.49 2.77
N THR A 69 -19.71 -1.23 3.74
CA THR A 69 -19.41 -2.65 3.95
C THR A 69 -20.33 -3.58 3.15
N ASP A 70 -21.41 -3.05 2.57
CA ASP A 70 -22.33 -3.80 1.71
C ASP A 70 -21.85 -3.72 0.25
N PHE A 71 -21.03 -4.69 -0.13
CA PHE A 71 -20.40 -4.75 -1.45
C PHE A 71 -21.37 -5.09 -2.58
N ALA A 72 -22.48 -5.77 -2.29
CA ALA A 72 -23.49 -6.11 -3.29
C ALA A 72 -24.29 -4.87 -3.73
N ALA A 73 -24.43 -3.89 -2.83
CA ALA A 73 -25.14 -2.64 -3.09
C ALA A 73 -24.27 -1.50 -3.68
N VAL A 74 -22.97 -1.73 -3.87
CA VAL A 74 -22.06 -0.72 -4.45
C VAL A 74 -22.46 -0.42 -5.89
N SER A 75 -22.67 0.86 -6.20
CA SER A 75 -23.09 1.30 -7.52
C SER A 75 -21.99 1.13 -8.58
N LYS A 76 -22.37 1.08 -9.86
CA LYS A 76 -21.40 1.05 -10.96
C LYS A 76 -20.56 2.32 -11.00
N GLU A 77 -21.14 3.44 -10.60
CA GLU A 77 -20.51 4.74 -10.48
C GLU A 77 -19.41 4.70 -9.40
N ASP A 78 -19.68 4.11 -8.23
CA ASP A 78 -18.69 3.93 -7.17
C ASP A 78 -17.56 2.98 -7.58
N ILE A 79 -17.88 1.88 -8.27
CA ILE A 79 -16.86 0.97 -8.84
C ILE A 79 -15.98 1.74 -9.84
N THR A 80 -16.58 2.55 -10.71
CA THR A 80 -15.86 3.37 -11.69
C THR A 80 -14.97 4.41 -10.98
N PHE A 81 -15.47 5.04 -9.92
CA PHE A 81 -14.69 5.95 -9.08
C PHE A 81 -13.46 5.25 -8.48
N LEU A 82 -13.63 4.07 -7.87
CA LEU A 82 -12.50 3.31 -7.31
C LEU A 82 -11.46 2.96 -8.36
N GLN A 83 -11.88 2.57 -9.56
CA GLN A 83 -10.99 2.30 -10.69
C GLN A 83 -10.28 3.57 -11.17
N ALA A 84 -10.96 4.72 -11.17
CA ALA A 84 -10.36 6.01 -11.48
C ALA A 84 -9.31 6.41 -10.43
N VAL A 85 -9.56 6.17 -9.14
CA VAL A 85 -8.56 6.36 -8.07
C VAL A 85 -7.32 5.52 -8.33
N ASN A 86 -7.48 4.23 -8.68
CA ASN A 86 -6.35 3.37 -9.03
C ASN A 86 -5.51 3.98 -10.16
N GLY A 87 -6.15 4.42 -11.24
CA GLY A 87 -5.49 5.06 -12.38
C GLY A 87 -4.73 6.33 -12.00
N MET A 88 -5.36 7.24 -11.25
CA MET A 88 -4.71 8.47 -10.78
C MET A 88 -3.49 8.19 -9.91
N CYS A 89 -3.59 7.23 -8.99
CA CYS A 89 -2.46 6.86 -8.12
C CYS A 89 -1.32 6.21 -8.91
N ASN A 90 -1.65 5.44 -9.96
CA ASN A 90 -0.66 4.87 -10.86
C ASN A 90 0.07 5.96 -11.67
N ASP A 91 -0.67 6.93 -12.20
CA ASP A 91 -0.09 8.05 -12.95
C ASP A 91 0.78 8.92 -12.04
N ALA A 92 0.34 9.21 -10.81
CA ALA A 92 1.15 9.92 -9.82
C ALA A 92 2.42 9.15 -9.45
N GLU A 93 2.36 7.82 -9.38
CA GLU A 93 3.55 6.99 -9.13
C GLU A 93 4.60 7.18 -10.24
N ILE A 94 4.16 7.09 -11.50
CA ILE A 94 5.04 7.14 -12.67
C ILE A 94 5.56 8.56 -12.93
N LEU A 95 4.69 9.57 -12.85
CA LEU A 95 4.96 10.92 -13.33
C LEU A 95 5.37 11.91 -12.23
N ALA A 96 5.06 11.63 -10.96
CA ALA A 96 5.42 12.49 -9.83
C ALA A 96 6.42 11.81 -8.89
N PHE A 97 6.08 10.65 -8.32
CA PHE A 97 6.93 10.02 -7.31
C PHE A 97 8.23 9.44 -7.86
N ASN A 98 8.21 8.71 -8.97
CA ASN A 98 9.44 8.13 -9.52
C ASN A 98 10.48 9.21 -9.85
N PRO A 99 10.15 10.29 -10.58
CA PRO A 99 11.10 11.37 -10.84
C PRO A 99 11.55 12.08 -9.55
N ALA A 100 10.64 12.33 -8.59
CA ALA A 100 10.99 12.99 -7.34
C ALA A 100 11.95 12.16 -6.47
N ILE A 101 11.79 10.83 -6.44
CA ILE A 101 12.71 9.92 -5.71
C ILE A 101 14.09 9.85 -6.37
N GLU A 102 14.14 9.92 -7.71
CA GLU A 102 15.39 9.96 -8.45
C GLU A 102 16.15 11.27 -8.22
N ALA A 103 15.43 12.40 -8.14
CA ALA A 103 16.01 13.71 -7.90
C ALA A 103 16.40 13.96 -6.43
N ALA A 104 15.65 13.40 -5.48
CA ALA A 104 15.86 13.63 -4.06
C ALA A 104 17.04 12.81 -3.50
N THR A 105 17.65 13.32 -2.43
CA THR A 105 18.72 12.60 -1.69
C THR A 105 18.47 12.67 -0.19
N GLY A 106 19.14 11.80 0.57
CA GLY A 106 19.10 11.80 2.02
C GLY A 106 17.66 11.72 2.59
N PRO A 107 17.36 12.48 3.66
CA PRO A 107 16.05 12.46 4.32
C PRO A 107 14.87 12.84 3.42
N GLU A 108 15.10 13.71 2.42
CA GLU A 108 14.06 14.08 1.46
C GLU A 108 13.63 12.87 0.61
N LYS A 109 14.61 12.08 0.15
CA LYS A 109 14.34 10.85 -0.59
C LYS A 109 13.53 9.85 0.23
N GLU A 110 13.84 9.72 1.52
CA GLU A 110 13.08 8.88 2.44
C GLU A 110 11.64 9.38 2.60
N ALA A 111 11.44 10.70 2.75
CA ALA A 111 10.11 11.28 2.90
C ALA A 111 9.26 11.13 1.63
N VAL A 112 9.84 11.33 0.44
CA VAL A 112 9.15 11.09 -0.84
C VAL A 112 8.85 9.60 -1.03
N ALA A 113 9.78 8.70 -0.67
CA ALA A 113 9.55 7.25 -0.72
C ALA A 113 8.46 6.78 0.25
N CYS A 114 8.35 7.40 1.43
CA CYS A 114 7.22 7.18 2.32
C CYS A 114 5.91 7.62 1.65
N GLY A 115 5.86 8.83 1.08
CA GLY A 115 4.68 9.32 0.38
C GLY A 115 4.24 8.42 -0.78
N LYS A 116 5.20 7.86 -1.52
CA LYS A 116 4.94 6.83 -2.55
C LYS A 116 4.34 5.55 -1.96
N THR A 117 4.82 5.10 -0.80
CA THR A 117 4.26 3.93 -0.10
C THR A 117 2.80 4.18 0.27
N LYS A 118 2.47 5.35 0.85
CA LYS A 118 1.08 5.72 1.17
C LYS A 118 0.21 5.78 -0.10
N ASN A 119 0.72 6.34 -1.20
CA ASN A 119 0.03 6.33 -2.50
C ASN A 119 -0.25 4.90 -3.01
N LYS A 120 0.70 3.97 -2.84
CA LYS A 120 0.48 2.55 -3.19
C LYS A 120 -0.59 1.89 -2.33
N VAL A 121 -0.64 2.19 -1.04
CA VAL A 121 -1.71 1.70 -0.16
C VAL A 121 -3.07 2.20 -0.64
N LEU A 122 -3.22 3.51 -0.92
CA LEU A 122 -4.47 4.06 -1.48
C LEU A 122 -4.88 3.36 -2.79
N LYS A 123 -3.93 3.22 -3.73
CA LYS A 123 -4.14 2.54 -5.02
C LYS A 123 -4.69 1.12 -4.83
N LEU A 124 -4.03 0.33 -3.98
CA LEU A 124 -4.34 -1.08 -3.78
C LEU A 124 -5.61 -1.29 -2.94
N THR A 125 -5.88 -0.42 -1.97
CA THR A 125 -7.14 -0.42 -1.22
C THR A 125 -8.32 -0.13 -2.15
N ALA A 126 -8.20 0.86 -3.05
CA ALA A 126 -9.24 1.12 -4.06
C ALA A 126 -9.47 -0.08 -4.98
N THR A 127 -8.40 -0.75 -5.42
CA THR A 127 -8.50 -2.00 -6.19
C THR A 127 -9.24 -3.09 -5.42
N MET A 128 -8.85 -3.35 -4.17
CA MET A 128 -9.45 -4.41 -3.36
C MET A 128 -10.94 -4.18 -3.12
N LEU A 129 -11.33 -2.93 -2.83
CA LEU A 129 -12.74 -2.57 -2.64
C LEU A 129 -13.55 -2.75 -3.95
N SER A 130 -12.96 -2.42 -5.10
CA SER A 130 -13.60 -2.63 -6.40
C SER A 130 -13.75 -4.12 -6.70
N LEU A 131 -12.74 -4.94 -6.42
CA LEU A 131 -12.80 -6.39 -6.63
C LEU A 131 -13.80 -7.05 -5.67
N GLN A 132 -13.88 -6.63 -4.41
CA GLN A 132 -14.86 -7.13 -3.46
C GLN A 132 -16.29 -6.82 -3.90
N ALA A 133 -16.55 -5.62 -4.44
CA ALA A 133 -17.83 -5.26 -5.05
C ALA A 133 -18.16 -6.15 -6.26
N LEU A 134 -17.21 -6.35 -7.18
CA LEU A 134 -17.39 -7.21 -8.35
C LEU A 134 -17.67 -8.67 -7.94
N GLN A 135 -16.92 -9.19 -6.98
CA GLN A 135 -17.14 -10.55 -6.46
C GLN A 135 -18.54 -10.70 -5.85
N ALA A 136 -18.98 -9.73 -5.05
CA ALA A 136 -20.31 -9.72 -4.45
C ALA A 136 -21.43 -9.62 -5.51
N GLN A 137 -21.12 -9.07 -6.69
CA GLN A 137 -22.03 -8.97 -7.84
C GLN A 137 -21.94 -10.19 -8.79
N GLY A 138 -21.17 -11.21 -8.43
CA GLY A 138 -21.11 -12.50 -9.14
C GLY A 138 -19.96 -12.67 -10.14
N GLU A 139 -19.03 -11.72 -10.21
CA GLU A 139 -17.83 -11.84 -11.06
C GLU A 139 -16.78 -12.74 -10.40
N ASP A 140 -16.13 -13.61 -11.19
CA ASP A 140 -14.99 -14.38 -10.68
C ASP A 140 -13.70 -13.56 -10.74
N VAL A 141 -13.31 -13.03 -9.59
CA VAL A 141 -12.11 -12.22 -9.39
C VAL A 141 -11.14 -12.84 -8.38
N SER A 142 -11.35 -14.11 -8.03
CA SER A 142 -10.70 -14.77 -6.89
C SER A 142 -9.17 -14.75 -6.98
N GLU A 143 -8.61 -15.07 -8.16
CA GLU A 143 -7.17 -15.05 -8.40
C GLU A 143 -6.58 -13.64 -8.31
N LYS A 144 -7.26 -12.66 -8.91
CA LYS A 144 -6.85 -11.25 -8.87
C LYS A 144 -6.85 -10.72 -7.44
N MET A 145 -7.88 -11.04 -6.65
CA MET A 145 -7.92 -10.65 -5.25
C MET A 145 -6.77 -11.26 -4.45
N ALA A 146 -6.42 -12.52 -4.68
CA ALA A 146 -5.30 -13.15 -3.96
C ALA A 146 -3.96 -12.44 -4.24
N VAL A 147 -3.73 -12.02 -5.49
CA VAL A 147 -2.54 -11.26 -5.89
C VAL A 147 -2.53 -9.87 -5.27
N GLU A 148 -3.63 -9.13 -5.41
CA GLU A 148 -3.72 -7.74 -4.93
C GLU A 148 -3.72 -7.67 -3.39
N THR A 149 -4.27 -8.68 -2.70
CA THR A 149 -4.19 -8.80 -1.23
C THR A 149 -2.75 -8.90 -0.76
N LYS A 150 -1.91 -9.71 -1.41
CA LYS A 150 -0.49 -9.84 -1.05
C LYS A 150 0.27 -8.52 -1.28
N LYS A 151 0.00 -7.85 -2.39
CA LYS A 151 0.61 -6.54 -2.68
C LYS A 151 0.20 -5.49 -1.64
N LEU A 152 -1.08 -5.43 -1.30
CA LEU A 152 -1.61 -4.50 -0.31
C LEU A 152 -0.97 -4.76 1.06
N ALA A 153 -0.96 -6.01 1.52
CA ALA A 153 -0.36 -6.39 2.80
C ALA A 153 1.12 -5.99 2.89
N ASN A 154 1.91 -6.21 1.83
CA ASN A 154 3.32 -5.81 1.80
C ASN A 154 3.50 -4.29 1.91
N ASN A 155 2.66 -3.49 1.25
CA ASN A 155 2.76 -2.03 1.31
C ASN A 155 2.25 -1.48 2.65
N ILE A 156 1.24 -2.10 3.27
CA ILE A 156 0.80 -1.79 4.63
C ILE A 156 1.93 -2.09 5.63
N ALA A 157 2.60 -3.24 5.50
CA ALA A 157 3.74 -3.57 6.36
C ALA A 157 4.89 -2.56 6.19
N THR A 158 5.15 -2.13 4.96
CA THR A 158 6.15 -1.09 4.66
C THR A 158 5.76 0.26 5.26
N ASP A 159 4.49 0.66 5.16
CA ASP A 159 3.98 1.88 5.78
C ASP A 159 4.10 1.83 7.31
N LYS A 160 3.72 0.71 7.93
CA LYS A 160 3.90 0.46 9.38
C LYS A 160 5.37 0.54 9.81
N ALA A 161 6.29 0.06 8.99
CA ALA A 161 7.72 0.21 9.25
C ALA A 161 8.19 1.67 9.15
N ASN A 162 7.45 2.52 8.44
CA ASN A 162 7.66 3.97 8.37
C ASN A 162 6.89 4.75 9.45
N ALA A 163 6.34 4.08 10.46
CA ALA A 163 5.58 4.73 11.53
C ALA A 163 6.32 5.94 12.12
N GLY A 164 5.67 7.10 12.11
CA GLY A 164 6.21 8.36 12.65
C GLY A 164 7.27 9.05 11.79
N LYS A 165 7.72 8.45 10.69
CA LYS A 165 8.59 9.13 9.72
C LYS A 165 7.78 10.15 8.91
N PRO A 166 8.35 11.31 8.57
CA PRO A 166 7.69 12.29 7.71
C PRO A 166 7.51 11.73 6.29
N CYS A 167 6.38 12.05 5.67
CA CYS A 167 6.03 11.62 4.32
C CYS A 167 5.62 12.84 3.50
N THR A 168 6.21 12.96 2.31
CA THR A 168 6.02 14.13 1.45
C THR A 168 4.81 13.95 0.55
N LYS A 169 3.83 14.87 0.68
CA LYS A 169 2.76 14.99 -0.31
C LYS A 169 3.34 15.61 -1.58
N LEU A 170 3.15 14.94 -2.71
CA LEU A 170 3.40 15.53 -4.02
C LEU A 170 2.06 15.93 -4.63
N GLU A 171 1.97 17.18 -5.08
CA GLU A 171 0.83 17.64 -5.84
C GLU A 171 0.94 17.09 -7.28
N PHE A 172 -0.16 16.57 -7.80
CA PHE A 172 -0.24 16.00 -9.14
C PHE A 172 -1.62 16.30 -9.74
N ALA A 173 -1.62 17.02 -10.86
CA ALA A 173 -2.84 17.41 -11.55
C ALA A 173 -3.23 16.34 -12.57
N THR A 174 -4.20 15.49 -12.21
CA THR A 174 -5.00 14.73 -13.18
C THR A 174 -6.47 15.00 -12.93
N ALA A 175 -7.19 15.40 -13.99
CA ALA A 175 -8.64 15.50 -13.99
C ALA A 175 -9.24 14.19 -14.51
N THR A 176 -10.22 13.63 -13.80
CA THR A 176 -10.86 12.35 -14.13
C THR A 176 -11.88 12.47 -15.28
N ASN A 177 -11.96 11.38 -16.05
CA ASN A 177 -12.93 10.99 -17.08
C ASN A 177 -12.98 11.65 -18.49
N GLU A 178 -12.54 12.88 -18.72
CA GLU A 178 -12.52 13.43 -20.11
C GLU A 178 -11.11 13.39 -20.75
N ALA A 179 -10.05 13.54 -19.95
CA ALA A 179 -8.68 13.70 -20.46
C ALA A 179 -8.03 12.40 -20.99
N ARG A 180 -8.58 11.23 -20.66
CA ARG A 180 -8.05 9.94 -21.15
C ARG A 180 -8.41 9.66 -22.61
N LYS A 181 -9.43 10.34 -23.17
CA LYS A 181 -9.80 10.18 -24.58
C LYS A 181 -8.87 10.96 -25.51
N THR A 182 -8.32 12.10 -25.06
CA THR A 182 -7.56 13.02 -25.93
C THR A 182 -6.08 12.68 -26.08
N THR A 183 -5.54 11.73 -25.30
CA THR A 183 -4.12 11.35 -25.39
C THR A 183 -3.88 10.08 -26.20
N LYS A 184 -4.93 9.35 -26.61
CA LYS A 184 -4.80 8.16 -27.47
C LYS A 184 -4.66 8.50 -28.97
N ASP A 185 -4.99 9.73 -29.37
CA ASP A 185 -4.99 10.17 -30.77
C ASP A 185 -3.83 11.14 -31.14
N LYS A 186 -2.92 11.46 -30.22
CA LYS A 186 -1.68 12.16 -30.61
C LYS A 186 -0.63 11.13 -31.04
N LYS A 187 -0.56 10.91 -32.36
CA LYS A 187 0.60 10.38 -33.07
C LYS A 187 1.89 10.93 -32.44
N PRO A 188 2.93 10.11 -32.24
CA PRO A 188 4.23 10.60 -31.81
C PRO A 188 4.73 11.59 -32.87
N VAL A 189 5.05 12.80 -32.44
CA VAL A 189 5.86 13.71 -33.24
C VAL A 189 7.27 13.17 -33.20
N ASP A 190 7.77 12.90 -34.39
CA ASP A 190 8.99 12.15 -34.67
C ASP A 190 10.23 12.88 -34.13
N GLY A 191 11.13 12.16 -33.46
CA GLY A 191 12.44 12.69 -33.05
C GLY A 191 13.21 11.83 -32.04
N ALA A 192 13.90 10.80 -32.55
CA ALA A 192 15.13 10.11 -32.08
C ALA A 192 15.42 10.02 -30.55
N ALA A 193 15.74 8.89 -29.94
CA ALA A 193 16.53 7.76 -30.42
C ALA A 193 16.21 6.45 -29.65
N GLU A 194 16.04 5.40 -30.43
CA GLU A 194 16.59 4.04 -30.28
C GLU A 194 16.92 3.48 -28.88
N GLY A 195 16.13 2.48 -28.47
CA GLY A 195 16.67 1.20 -28.01
C GLY A 195 17.10 1.05 -26.55
N ALA A 196 16.15 0.82 -25.64
CA ALA A 196 16.39 -0.03 -24.47
C ALA A 196 15.08 -0.62 -23.92
N LYS A 197 15.05 -1.96 -23.89
CA LYS A 197 14.00 -2.80 -23.29
C LYS A 197 13.91 -2.54 -21.78
N PRO A 198 12.72 -2.36 -21.16
CA PRO A 198 12.64 -2.22 -19.71
C PRO A 198 12.97 -3.56 -19.06
N LYS A 199 14.02 -3.59 -18.23
CA LYS A 199 14.22 -4.64 -17.24
C LYS A 199 13.40 -4.30 -16.01
N GLU A 200 12.58 -5.26 -15.60
CA GLU A 200 12.10 -5.37 -14.23
C GLU A 200 13.31 -5.76 -13.36
N ASP A 201 13.82 -4.81 -12.59
CA ASP A 201 14.75 -5.08 -11.49
C ASP A 201 14.11 -4.42 -10.26
N GLY A 202 13.81 -5.11 -9.17
CA GLY A 202 14.70 -6.02 -8.47
C GLY A 202 15.17 -5.30 -7.22
N ALA A 203 14.86 -5.86 -6.06
CA ALA A 203 15.10 -5.28 -4.74
C ALA A 203 16.56 -4.76 -4.56
N ALA A 204 16.69 -3.54 -4.04
CA ALA A 204 17.99 -2.99 -3.64
C ALA A 204 18.33 -3.45 -2.22
N GLU A 205 19.28 -4.37 -2.13
CA GLU A 205 19.98 -4.81 -0.92
C GLU A 205 21.09 -3.80 -0.56
N GLY A 206 21.30 -3.60 0.74
CA GLY A 206 22.04 -2.49 1.32
C GLY A 206 23.56 -2.51 1.11
N ALA A 207 24.12 -1.30 1.03
CA ALA A 207 25.55 -1.04 1.10
C ALA A 207 26.03 -1.04 2.57
N LYS A 208 27.12 -1.76 2.83
CA LYS A 208 27.92 -1.66 4.07
C LYS A 208 29.30 -1.05 3.72
N PRO A 209 29.80 -0.07 4.48
CA PRO A 209 31.11 0.53 4.21
C PRO A 209 32.27 -0.34 4.74
N LYS A 210 33.42 -0.20 4.07
CA LYS A 210 34.75 -0.69 4.49
C LYS A 210 35.40 0.33 5.42
N GLU A 211 36.04 -0.15 6.49
CA GLU A 211 37.22 0.48 7.09
C GLU A 211 38.20 -0.63 7.52
N ASP A 212 39.48 -0.38 7.22
CA ASP A 212 40.65 -1.22 7.51
C ASP A 212 41.37 -0.74 8.79
N GLY A 213 42.04 -1.68 9.50
CA GLY A 213 43.15 -1.43 10.45
C GLY A 213 42.84 -1.69 11.93
N ALA A 214 43.15 -2.87 12.49
CA ALA A 214 44.40 -3.25 13.21
C ALA A 214 44.52 -2.62 14.62
N ALA A 215 44.84 -3.31 15.74
CA ALA A 215 45.51 -4.59 15.95
C ALA A 215 45.27 -5.16 17.38
N GLU A 216 45.52 -6.47 17.53
CA GLU A 216 46.20 -7.17 18.66
C GLU A 216 45.56 -7.16 20.08
N GLY A 217 45.39 -8.26 20.84
CA GLY A 217 45.78 -9.67 20.73
C GLY A 217 45.14 -10.51 21.88
N ALA A 218 45.57 -11.78 21.99
CA ALA A 218 45.27 -12.80 23.01
C ALA A 218 44.07 -13.76 22.79
N LYS A 219 44.40 -14.92 22.18
CA LYS A 219 43.75 -16.26 22.33
C LYS A 219 44.16 -16.87 23.70
N PRO A 220 43.52 -17.94 24.27
CA PRO A 220 43.26 -19.22 23.59
C PRO A 220 41.93 -19.95 23.92
N LYS A 221 41.36 -20.62 22.89
CA LYS A 221 41.06 -22.08 22.79
C LYS A 221 39.79 -22.58 23.49
N GLU A 222 38.82 -23.02 22.67
CA GLU A 222 38.29 -24.39 22.79
C GLU A 222 37.79 -24.90 21.44
N ASP A 223 37.91 -26.21 21.29
CA ASP A 223 37.90 -27.01 20.07
C ASP A 223 36.48 -27.39 19.59
N GLY A 224 36.33 -27.65 18.28
CA GLY A 224 35.12 -28.30 17.74
C GLY A 224 34.85 -28.00 16.27
N ALA A 225 35.61 -28.63 15.38
CA ALA A 225 35.57 -28.43 13.93
C ALA A 225 34.65 -29.41 13.17
N LYS A 226 34.30 -28.99 11.94
CA LYS A 226 33.85 -29.79 10.75
C LYS A 226 32.35 -30.12 10.75
N ASP A 227 31.57 -30.00 9.67
CA ASP A 227 31.80 -30.11 8.23
C ASP A 227 30.66 -29.34 7.50
N SER A 228 30.96 -28.33 6.68
CA SER A 228 31.05 -28.38 5.21
C SER A 228 29.73 -28.56 4.42
N LYS A 229 29.24 -27.41 3.90
CA LYS A 229 29.16 -27.16 2.45
C LYS A 229 28.53 -28.27 1.58
N LYS A 230 27.23 -28.56 1.76
CA LYS A 230 26.41 -29.27 0.75
C LYS A 230 24.91 -29.04 0.96
N ALA A 231 24.39 -27.88 0.54
CA ALA A 231 22.92 -27.67 0.49
C ALA A 231 22.45 -26.76 -0.66
N ASP A 232 23.31 -26.41 -1.63
CA ASP A 232 22.97 -25.41 -2.67
C ASP A 232 23.16 -25.95 -4.11
N LYS A 233 23.05 -27.27 -4.30
CA LYS A 233 23.17 -27.90 -5.63
C LYS A 233 22.03 -28.85 -6.00
N GLU A 234 21.02 -29.02 -5.14
CA GLU A 234 19.93 -29.98 -5.39
C GLU A 234 18.60 -29.36 -5.83
N THR A 235 18.40 -28.06 -5.71
CA THR A 235 17.17 -27.38 -6.17
C THR A 235 17.24 -26.85 -7.61
N LYS A 236 18.42 -26.88 -8.26
CA LYS A 236 18.57 -26.50 -9.69
C LYS A 236 18.50 -27.66 -10.69
N LYS A 237 18.38 -28.92 -10.22
CA LYS A 237 18.25 -30.10 -11.11
C LYS A 237 16.78 -30.48 -11.38
N ALA A 238 15.87 -30.20 -10.44
CA ALA A 238 14.44 -30.53 -10.58
C ALA A 238 13.68 -29.63 -11.60
N ASP A 239 14.08 -28.36 -11.76
CA ASP A 239 13.41 -27.43 -12.69
C ASP A 239 13.75 -27.70 -14.18
N LYS A 240 14.86 -28.40 -14.44
CA LYS A 240 15.31 -28.70 -15.81
C LYS A 240 14.69 -29.99 -16.38
N GLU A 241 14.28 -30.94 -15.53
CA GLU A 241 13.57 -32.17 -15.96
C GLU A 241 12.07 -31.92 -16.19
N ALA A 242 11.41 -31.07 -15.39
CA ALA A 242 10.00 -30.74 -15.58
C ALA A 242 9.71 -29.99 -16.90
N LYS A 243 10.65 -29.14 -17.36
CA LYS A 243 10.53 -28.43 -18.65
C LYS A 243 10.82 -29.28 -19.89
N LYS A 244 11.45 -30.46 -19.74
CA LYS A 244 11.66 -31.39 -20.87
C LYS A 244 10.43 -32.27 -21.11
N ALA A 245 9.72 -32.69 -20.05
CA ALA A 245 8.52 -33.51 -20.15
C ALA A 245 7.31 -32.75 -20.77
N ALA A 246 7.16 -31.45 -20.51
CA ALA A 246 6.06 -30.64 -21.05
C ALA A 246 6.22 -30.26 -22.55
N LYS A 247 7.39 -30.55 -23.15
CA LYS A 247 7.66 -30.26 -24.58
C LYS A 247 7.41 -31.48 -25.48
N GLU A 248 7.35 -32.69 -24.94
CA GLU A 248 7.09 -33.91 -25.72
C GLU A 248 5.59 -34.26 -25.82
N THR A 249 4.74 -33.75 -24.92
CA THR A 249 3.28 -33.97 -24.97
C THR A 249 2.51 -33.03 -25.91
N LYS A 250 3.21 -32.16 -26.66
CA LYS A 250 2.59 -31.22 -27.62
C LYS A 250 2.90 -31.54 -29.09
N LYS A 251 3.36 -32.76 -29.37
CA LYS A 251 3.71 -33.22 -30.72
C LYS A 251 2.86 -34.41 -31.22
N GLU A 252 1.82 -34.79 -30.50
CA GLU A 252 0.92 -35.90 -30.89
C GLU A 252 -0.58 -35.52 -30.86
N GLU A 253 -0.91 -34.23 -31.04
CA GLU A 253 -2.27 -33.80 -31.40
C GLU A 253 -2.24 -32.95 -32.68
#